data_AF-A0A7K4M6H6-F1
#
_entry.id   AF-A0A7K4M6H6-F1
#
_cell.length_a   1.000
_cell.length_b   1.000
_cell.length_c   1.000
_cell.angle_alpha   90.00
_cell.angle_beta   90.00
_cell.angle_gamma   90.00
#
_symmetry.space_group_name_H-M   'P 1'
#
loop_
_entity.id
_entity.type
_entity.pdbx_description
1 polymer ?
#
loop_
_entity_poly.entity_id
_entity_poly.type
_entity_poly.pdbx_seq_one_letter_code
_entity_poly.pdbx_strand_id
1 'polypeptide(L)'
;SGRYVVPRAEVTLLAPVAEPSKVICVGLNYRDHCAEQGAAVPREPLIFSKFPSAIAGPYDDIEHPAESAEVDWEVELAFVIGRKGKRIPEEAAMEHVAGYAVANDVSARDWQKRNGRQWLLSKTFDTFCPLGPALVTRDEVP
;
A
#
# COMPACT_ATOMS: atom_id res chain seq x y z
N SER A 1 -9.46 -4.54 -33.70
CA SER A 1 -9.93 -4.43 -32.31
C SER A 1 -9.85 -3.01 -31.71
N GLY A 2 -9.57 -1.94 -32.48
CA GLY A 2 -9.36 -0.59 -31.95
C GLY A 2 -10.60 0.28 -31.66
N ARG A 3 -11.75 -0.31 -31.30
CA ARG A 3 -12.98 0.47 -31.03
C ARG A 3 -12.98 1.20 -29.68
N TYR A 4 -12.02 0.90 -28.80
CA TYR A 4 -11.90 1.50 -27.46
C TYR A 4 -10.45 1.84 -27.12
N VAL A 5 -9.73 2.45 -28.07
CA VAL A 5 -8.43 3.05 -27.78
C VAL A 5 -8.67 4.50 -27.43
N VAL A 6 -8.36 4.87 -26.18
CA VAL A 6 -8.42 6.26 -25.72
C VAL A 6 -6.99 6.74 -25.52
N PRO A 7 -6.62 7.95 -26.01
CA PRO A 7 -5.31 8.52 -25.73
C PRO A 7 -5.05 8.60 -24.22
N ARG A 8 -3.84 8.25 -23.77
CA ARG A 8 -3.48 8.31 -22.35
C ARG A 8 -3.71 9.68 -21.73
N ALA A 9 -3.51 10.76 -22.51
CA ALA A 9 -3.70 12.14 -22.06
C ALA A 9 -5.18 12.51 -21.81
N GLU A 10 -6.12 11.71 -22.33
CA GLU A 10 -7.57 11.95 -22.20
C GLU A 10 -8.20 11.10 -21.09
N VAL A 11 -7.41 10.32 -20.34
CA VAL A 11 -7.90 9.46 -19.25
C VAL A 11 -7.19 9.77 -17.94
N THR A 12 -7.96 9.71 -16.86
CA THR A 12 -7.45 9.66 -15.49
C THR A 12 -7.44 8.21 -15.05
N LEU A 13 -6.28 7.71 -14.61
CA LEU A 13 -6.21 6.39 -13.99
C LEU A 13 -6.62 6.53 -12.53
N LEU A 14 -7.57 5.70 -12.12
CA LEU A 14 -7.94 5.54 -10.72
C LEU A 14 -7.15 4.39 -10.11
N ALA A 15 -7.21 4.25 -8.79
CA ALA A 15 -6.67 3.08 -8.12
C ALA A 15 -7.32 1.80 -8.69
N PRO A 16 -6.54 0.73 -8.96
CA PRO A 16 -7.06 -0.50 -9.56
C PRO A 16 -7.97 -1.31 -8.62
N VAL A 17 -8.00 -0.94 -7.33
CA VAL A 17 -8.87 -1.54 -6.31
C VAL A 17 -9.65 -0.41 -5.63
N ALA A 18 -10.92 -0.23 -6.03
CA ALA A 18 -11.72 0.92 -5.61
C ALA A 18 -12.15 0.87 -4.13
N GLU A 19 -12.60 -0.29 -3.65
CA GLU A 19 -13.23 -0.40 -2.32
C GLU A 19 -12.77 -1.66 -1.56
N PRO A 20 -11.49 -1.77 -1.16
CA PRO A 20 -11.05 -2.88 -0.34
C PRO A 20 -11.62 -2.77 1.07
N SER A 21 -12.03 -3.91 1.66
CA SER A 21 -12.49 -3.92 3.07
C SER A 21 -11.36 -3.72 4.09
N LYS A 22 -10.10 -3.90 3.67
CA LYS A 22 -8.89 -3.84 4.52
C LYS A 22 -7.71 -3.41 3.68
N VAL A 23 -6.85 -2.54 4.22
CA VAL A 23 -5.49 -2.30 3.74
C VAL A 23 -4.55 -2.69 4.87
N ILE A 24 -3.82 -3.78 4.68
CA ILE A 24 -2.91 -4.34 5.68
C ILE A 24 -1.49 -4.09 5.22
N CYS A 25 -0.68 -3.50 6.09
CA CYS A 25 0.67 -3.06 5.80
C CYS A 25 1.67 -3.84 6.66
N VAL A 26 2.89 -4.00 6.15
CA VAL A 26 3.96 -4.74 6.82
C VAL A 26 5.14 -3.80 7.02
N GLY A 27 5.52 -3.58 8.29
CA GLY A 27 6.68 -2.77 8.63
C GLY A 27 7.96 -3.59 8.65
N LEU A 28 9.10 -2.92 8.39
CA LEU A 28 10.45 -3.48 8.58
C LEU A 28 10.67 -4.82 7.85
N ASN A 29 10.16 -4.92 6.62
CA ASN A 29 10.21 -6.15 5.82
C ASN A 29 11.39 -6.20 4.82
N TYR A 30 12.25 -5.20 4.83
CA TYR A 30 13.52 -5.17 4.09
C TYR A 30 14.69 -5.00 5.06
N ARG A 31 15.73 -5.83 4.91
CA ARG A 31 16.89 -5.85 5.81
C ARG A 31 17.63 -4.51 5.82
N ASP A 32 17.80 -3.91 4.64
CA ASP A 32 18.50 -2.63 4.50
C ASP A 32 17.71 -1.49 5.16
N HIS A 33 16.39 -1.51 5.04
CA HIS A 33 15.51 -0.55 5.72
C HIS A 33 15.55 -0.71 7.26
N CYS A 34 15.69 -1.95 7.76
CA CYS A 34 15.94 -2.17 9.18
C CYS A 34 17.28 -1.54 9.61
N ALA A 35 18.33 -1.72 8.80
CA ALA A 35 19.66 -1.18 9.08
C ALA A 35 19.69 0.36 9.07
N GLU A 36 19.02 0.99 8.10
CA GLU A 36 18.87 2.45 8.00
C GLU A 36 18.24 3.06 9.26
N GLN A 37 17.21 2.40 9.80
CA GLN A 37 16.53 2.84 11.02
C GLN A 37 17.23 2.43 12.32
N GLY A 38 18.34 1.67 12.24
CA GLY A 38 18.97 1.06 13.42
C GLY A 38 18.07 0.06 14.15
N ALA A 39 17.11 -0.53 13.45
CA ALA A 39 16.14 -1.48 13.99
C ALA A 39 16.62 -2.94 13.82
N ALA A 40 16.29 -3.79 14.80
CA ALA A 40 16.49 -5.22 14.66
C ALA A 40 15.47 -5.81 13.66
N VAL A 41 15.89 -6.81 12.89
CA VAL A 41 14.99 -7.57 12.01
C VAL A 41 13.90 -8.22 12.89
N PRO A 42 12.61 -7.94 12.66
CA PRO A 42 11.53 -8.53 13.45
C PRO A 42 11.52 -10.06 13.36
N ARG A 43 11.18 -10.73 14.47
CA ARG A 43 10.96 -12.19 14.48
C ARG A 43 9.57 -12.58 13.96
N GLU A 44 8.62 -11.67 14.08
CA GLU A 44 7.25 -11.79 13.60
C GLU A 44 6.94 -10.58 12.72
N PRO A 45 6.10 -10.72 11.68
CA PRO A 45 5.72 -9.58 10.84
C PRO A 45 5.11 -8.45 11.67
N LEU A 46 5.64 -7.24 11.50
CA LEU A 46 5.06 -6.06 12.13
C LEU A 46 3.87 -5.59 11.29
N ILE A 47 2.67 -5.91 11.76
CA ILE A 47 1.43 -5.62 11.04
C ILE A 47 0.78 -4.34 11.55
N PHE A 48 0.39 -3.47 10.62
CA PHE A 48 -0.49 -2.33 10.84
C PHE A 48 -1.44 -2.19 9.66
N SER A 49 -2.22 -1.12 9.63
CA SER A 49 -3.24 -0.90 8.60
C SER A 49 -3.34 0.56 8.21
N LYS A 50 -3.85 0.78 7.00
CA LYS A 50 -4.41 2.05 6.54
C LYS A 50 -5.91 1.87 6.36
N PHE A 51 -6.68 2.94 6.42
CA PHE A 51 -8.09 2.89 6.02
C PHE A 51 -8.22 2.93 4.51
N PRO A 52 -9.28 2.31 3.94
CA PRO A 52 -9.57 2.41 2.51
C PRO A 52 -9.72 3.86 2.02
N SER A 53 -10.11 4.80 2.90
CA SER A 53 -10.20 6.23 2.59
C SER A 53 -8.86 6.88 2.25
N ALA A 54 -7.74 6.29 2.67
CA ALA A 54 -6.41 6.79 2.32
C ALA A 54 -6.01 6.47 0.86
N ILE A 55 -6.75 5.59 0.17
CA ILE A 55 -6.42 5.17 -1.20
C ILE A 55 -6.62 6.34 -2.16
N ALA A 56 -5.57 6.64 -2.92
CA ALA A 56 -5.58 7.59 -4.01
C ALA A 56 -5.16 6.91 -5.32
N GLY A 57 -5.53 7.51 -6.44
CA GLY A 57 -5.05 7.10 -7.76
C GLY A 57 -3.52 7.19 -7.86
N PRO A 58 -2.92 6.48 -8.83
CA PRO A 58 -1.47 6.42 -9.03
C PRO A 58 -0.82 7.76 -9.40
N TYR A 59 -1.62 8.75 -9.82
CA TYR A 59 -1.18 10.07 -10.24
C TYR A 59 -1.94 11.20 -9.54
N ASP A 60 -2.74 10.87 -8.52
CA ASP A 60 -3.43 11.88 -7.74
C ASP A 60 -2.41 12.59 -6.82
N ASP A 61 -2.71 13.83 -6.47
CA ASP A 61 -1.85 14.61 -5.56
C ASP A 61 -1.87 14.00 -4.15
N ILE A 62 -0.74 14.08 -3.46
CA ILE A 62 -0.65 13.77 -2.04
C ILE A 62 -0.97 15.05 -1.27
N GLU A 63 -2.04 15.03 -0.50
CA GLU A 63 -2.41 16.12 0.40
C GLU A 63 -1.46 16.16 1.59
N HIS A 64 -0.83 17.31 1.83
CA HIS A 64 -0.02 17.52 3.02
C HIS A 64 -0.94 18.01 4.16
N PRO A 65 -1.24 17.18 5.17
CA PRO A 65 -2.16 17.56 6.23
C PRO A 65 -1.56 18.68 7.08
N ALA A 66 -2.39 19.63 7.50
CA ALA A 66 -1.96 20.74 8.36
C ALA A 66 -1.44 20.26 9.73
N GLU A 67 -1.82 19.04 10.12
CA GLU A 67 -1.43 18.38 11.35
C GLU A 67 0.01 17.84 11.33
N SER A 68 0.66 17.73 10.17
CA SER A 68 2.00 17.15 10.04
C SER A 68 2.98 18.09 9.35
N ALA A 69 4.23 18.07 9.81
CA ALA A 69 5.36 18.75 9.17
C ALA A 69 6.40 17.77 8.56
N GLU A 70 6.22 16.46 8.73
CA GLU A 70 7.19 15.43 8.35
C GLU A 70 6.53 14.33 7.50
N VAL A 71 6.02 14.69 6.31
CA VAL A 71 5.47 13.73 5.34
C VAL A 71 6.60 13.06 4.57
N ASP A 72 6.54 11.75 4.45
CA ASP A 72 7.57 10.91 3.83
C ASP A 72 6.95 9.79 2.98
N TRP A 73 7.74 9.27 2.03
CA TRP A 73 7.32 8.26 1.06
C TRP A 73 7.93 6.88 1.37
N GLU A 74 7.22 5.82 0.99
CA GLU A 74 7.68 4.44 1.12
C GLU A 74 7.14 3.63 -0.06
N VAL A 75 7.98 3.27 -1.03
CA VAL A 75 7.55 2.47 -2.18
C VAL A 75 7.38 1.00 -1.76
N GLU A 76 6.21 0.43 -2.06
CA GLU A 76 5.82 -0.90 -1.59
C GLU A 76 5.20 -1.74 -2.71
N LEU A 77 5.42 -3.07 -2.62
CA LEU A 77 4.70 -4.04 -3.44
C LEU A 77 3.37 -4.40 -2.77
N ALA A 78 2.26 -4.04 -3.40
CA ALA A 78 0.94 -4.38 -2.91
C ALA A 78 0.46 -5.72 -3.48
N PHE A 79 0.01 -6.62 -2.60
CA PHE A 79 -0.66 -7.86 -2.97
C PHE A 79 -2.17 -7.64 -2.93
N VAL A 80 -2.87 -7.93 -4.03
CA VAL A 80 -4.33 -7.83 -4.10
C VAL A 80 -4.93 -9.22 -3.93
N ILE A 81 -5.77 -9.40 -2.91
CA ILE A 81 -6.40 -10.69 -2.59
C ILE A 81 -7.69 -10.86 -3.39
N GLY A 82 -7.75 -11.88 -4.25
CA GLY A 82 -8.91 -12.21 -5.08
C GLY A 82 -9.84 -13.27 -4.49
N ARG A 83 -9.32 -14.14 -3.61
CA ARG A 83 -10.09 -15.24 -3.02
C ARG A 83 -10.16 -15.11 -1.49
N LYS A 84 -11.37 -15.08 -0.94
CA LYS A 84 -11.58 -15.11 0.51
C LYS A 84 -11.05 -16.42 1.10
N GLY A 85 -10.50 -16.36 2.32
CA GLY A 85 -10.04 -17.52 3.07
C GLY A 85 -9.78 -17.18 4.53
N LYS A 86 -9.62 -18.20 5.36
CA LYS A 86 -9.30 -18.10 6.79
C LYS A 86 -8.46 -19.29 7.17
N ARG A 87 -7.38 -19.08 7.94
CA ARG A 87 -6.39 -20.12 8.27
C ARG A 87 -5.83 -20.77 7.00
N ILE A 88 -5.45 -19.94 6.04
CA ILE A 88 -4.85 -20.39 4.78
C ILE A 88 -3.45 -20.92 5.11
N PRO A 89 -3.11 -22.16 4.74
CA PRO A 89 -1.75 -22.68 4.91
C PRO A 89 -0.80 -21.97 3.94
N GLU A 90 0.47 -21.85 4.31
CA GLU A 90 1.47 -21.05 3.57
C GLU A 90 1.60 -21.50 2.11
N GLU A 91 1.62 -22.81 1.89
CA GLU A 91 1.73 -23.43 0.56
C GLU A 91 0.55 -23.08 -0.37
N ALA A 92 -0.60 -22.70 0.17
CA ALA A 92 -1.78 -22.31 -0.59
C ALA A 92 -1.94 -20.78 -0.69
N ALA A 93 -1.10 -19.97 -0.03
CA ALA A 93 -1.29 -18.53 0.08
C ALA A 93 -1.37 -17.84 -1.29
N MET A 94 -0.49 -18.21 -2.22
CA MET A 94 -0.43 -17.62 -3.56
C MET A 94 -1.66 -17.94 -4.41
N GLU A 95 -2.45 -18.97 -4.09
CA GLU A 95 -3.74 -19.25 -4.75
C GLU A 95 -4.82 -18.21 -4.43
N HIS A 96 -4.61 -17.40 -3.39
CA HIS A 96 -5.55 -16.36 -2.99
C HIS A 96 -5.23 -14.98 -3.57
N VAL A 97 -4.04 -14.81 -4.14
CA VAL A 97 -3.57 -13.55 -4.73
C VAL A 97 -4.13 -13.42 -6.15
N ALA A 98 -4.89 -12.34 -6.40
CA ALA A 98 -5.35 -11.97 -7.74
C ALA A 98 -4.19 -11.40 -8.59
N GLY A 99 -3.32 -10.64 -7.95
CA GLY A 99 -2.21 -9.97 -8.61
C GLY A 99 -1.54 -8.96 -7.70
N TYR A 100 -0.77 -8.08 -8.33
CA TYR A 100 0.09 -7.11 -7.68
C TYR A 100 -0.14 -5.69 -8.20
N ALA A 101 0.17 -4.70 -7.38
CA ALA A 101 0.22 -3.30 -7.77
C ALA A 101 1.39 -2.61 -7.04
N VAL A 102 1.77 -1.42 -7.48
CA VAL A 102 2.69 -0.56 -6.72
C VAL A 102 1.85 0.30 -5.77
N ALA A 103 2.31 0.41 -4.53
CA ALA A 103 1.74 1.33 -3.55
C ALA A 103 2.82 2.28 -3.03
N ASN A 104 2.40 3.47 -2.58
CA ASN A 104 3.21 4.33 -1.75
C ASN A 104 2.59 4.39 -0.34
N ASP A 105 3.32 3.90 0.67
CA ASP A 105 2.92 3.93 2.07
C ASP A 105 3.30 5.27 2.72
N VAL A 106 2.68 6.35 2.22
CA VAL A 106 2.94 7.72 2.69
C VAL A 106 2.72 7.82 4.19
N SER A 107 3.63 8.53 4.84
CA SER A 107 3.80 8.50 6.30
C SER A 107 4.05 9.89 6.88
N ALA A 108 3.25 10.29 7.86
CA ALA A 108 3.53 11.44 8.71
C ALA A 108 4.45 11.01 9.87
N ARG A 109 5.77 11.18 9.72
CA ARG A 109 6.80 10.64 10.64
C ARG A 109 6.74 11.25 12.03
N ASP A 110 6.34 12.50 12.13
CA ASP A 110 6.11 13.21 13.38
C ASP A 110 4.94 12.59 14.18
N TRP A 111 3.91 12.09 13.51
CA TRP A 111 2.81 11.34 14.10
C TRP A 111 3.18 9.88 14.41
N GLN A 112 4.06 9.26 13.62
CA GLN A 112 4.43 7.84 13.77
C GLN A 112 5.12 7.57 15.12
N LYS A 113 5.80 8.59 15.66
CA LYS A 113 6.46 8.58 16.97
C LYS A 113 5.51 8.90 18.14
N ARG A 114 4.28 9.37 17.86
CA ARG A 114 3.26 9.73 18.87
C ARG A 114 2.35 8.54 19.20
N ASN A 115 1.34 8.78 20.02
CA ASN A 115 0.26 7.83 20.34
C ASN A 115 0.76 6.42 20.74
N GLY A 116 1.73 6.37 21.66
CA GLY A 116 2.31 5.09 22.11
C GLY A 116 3.03 4.31 21.00
N ARG A 117 3.49 4.99 19.94
CA ARG A 117 4.14 4.43 18.75
C ARG A 117 3.22 3.50 17.94
N GLN A 118 1.90 3.68 18.05
CA GLN A 118 0.93 3.06 17.14
C GLN A 118 0.91 3.83 15.82
N TRP A 119 1.08 3.14 14.70
CA TRP A 119 1.32 3.81 13.39
C TRP A 119 0.05 4.19 12.63
N LEU A 120 -1.14 3.74 13.06
CA LEU A 120 -2.39 3.96 12.32
C LEU A 120 -2.60 5.43 11.95
N LEU A 121 -2.47 6.35 12.92
CA LEU A 121 -2.72 7.78 12.69
C LEU A 121 -1.73 8.40 11.72
N SER A 122 -0.45 8.02 11.76
CA SER A 122 0.56 8.53 10.81
C SER A 122 0.41 8.00 9.39
N LYS A 123 -0.32 6.91 9.23
CA LYS A 123 -0.37 6.14 7.99
C LYS A 123 -1.70 6.32 7.25
N THR A 124 -2.70 6.98 7.82
CA THR A 124 -4.08 6.91 7.29
C THR A 124 -4.74 8.25 6.97
N PHE A 125 -3.96 9.33 6.84
CA PHE A 125 -4.48 10.57 6.25
C PHE A 125 -5.01 10.30 4.84
N ASP A 126 -5.93 11.15 4.37
CA ASP A 126 -6.44 11.06 3.01
C ASP A 126 -5.27 11.16 2.02
N THR A 127 -5.38 10.44 0.89
CA THR A 127 -4.33 10.31 -0.14
C THR A 127 -3.03 9.62 0.27
N PHE A 128 -2.88 9.11 1.50
CA PHE A 128 -1.63 8.48 1.95
C PHE A 128 -1.38 7.05 1.42
N CYS A 129 -2.23 6.54 0.53
CA CYS A 129 -2.04 5.26 -0.14
C CYS A 129 -2.27 5.38 -1.67
N PRO A 130 -1.43 6.12 -2.41
CA PRO A 130 -1.43 6.02 -3.87
C PRO A 130 -1.21 4.57 -4.31
N LEU A 131 -2.10 4.05 -5.15
CA LEU A 131 -2.11 2.64 -5.58
C LEU A 131 -2.29 2.53 -7.09
N GLY A 132 -1.43 1.78 -7.77
CA GLY A 132 -1.56 1.48 -9.19
C GLY A 132 -0.21 1.40 -9.93
N PRO A 133 -0.15 1.80 -11.22
CA PRO A 133 -1.25 2.28 -12.07
C PRO A 133 -2.21 1.20 -12.56
N ALA A 134 -1.87 -0.08 -12.34
CA ALA A 134 -2.67 -1.21 -12.75
C ALA A 134 -2.56 -2.34 -11.72
N LEU A 135 -3.50 -3.28 -11.80
CA LEU A 135 -3.36 -4.60 -11.22
C LEU A 135 -2.70 -5.50 -12.27
N VAL A 136 -1.50 -6.01 -11.97
CA VAL A 136 -0.80 -6.99 -12.80
C VAL A 136 -1.15 -8.37 -12.28
N THR A 137 -1.63 -9.27 -13.14
CA THR A 137 -2.07 -10.59 -12.67
C THR A 137 -0.89 -11.44 -12.22
N ARG A 138 -1.17 -12.38 -11.30
CA ARG A 138 -0.14 -13.21 -10.67
C ARG A 138 0.73 -13.96 -11.70
N ASP A 139 0.16 -14.38 -12.81
CA ASP A 139 0.83 -15.13 -13.88
C ASP A 139 1.78 -14.28 -14.75
N GLU A 140 1.70 -12.96 -14.69
CA GLU A 140 2.58 -12.03 -15.42
C GLU A 140 3.85 -11.65 -14.64
N VAL A 141 3.94 -12.01 -13.35
CA VAL A 141 5.09 -11.74 -12.47
C VAL A 141 5.68 -13.08 -12.00
N PRO A 142 6.72 -13.60 -12.68
CA PRO A 142 7.32 -14.89 -12.39
C PRO A 142 8.16 -14.92 -11.11
#